data_AF-A0A1U7PTA3-F1
#
_entry.id   AF-A0A1U7PTA3-F1
#
_cell.length_a   1.000
_cell.length_b   1.000
_cell.length_c   1.000
_cell.angle_alpha   90.00
_cell.angle_beta   90.00
_cell.angle_gamma   90.00
#
_symmetry.space_group_name_H-M   'P 1'
#
loop_
_entity.id
_entity.type
_entity.pdbx_description
1 polymer ?
#
loop_
_entity_poly.entity_id
_entity_poly.type
_entity_poly.pdbx_seq_one_letter_code
_entity_poly.pdbx_strand_id
1 'polypeptide(L)'
;MKKLIRLMVLLLVVALAACSSPGIAAEYKEYKDEGITPMYQNSMELIMMGNQMNSMLDNPQQADQYLKTEMIPMLEESKALSEDWQGRLTHEELKELNGLKDKELGLLIDSFTKLSELLELTADPGEDFEQKTAELSGEISDKQEQLEKITDEYTAKYEKLDQEYGSE
;
A
#
# COMPACT_ATOMS: atom_id res chain seq x y z
N MET A 1 52.69 -6.65 -13.70
CA MET A 1 51.82 -6.53 -14.90
C MET A 1 50.72 -7.59 -14.95
N LYS A 2 51.00 -8.90 -14.97
CA LYS A 2 49.95 -9.96 -15.06
C LYS A 2 48.90 -9.95 -13.92
N LYS A 3 49.29 -9.55 -12.69
CA LYS A 3 48.36 -9.44 -11.55
C LYS A 3 47.48 -8.18 -11.58
N LEU A 4 47.99 -7.06 -12.13
CA LEU A 4 47.24 -5.83 -12.34
C LEU A 4 46.21 -5.98 -13.47
N ILE A 5 46.57 -6.69 -14.54
CA ILE A 5 45.65 -7.01 -15.65
C ILE A 5 44.50 -7.92 -15.15
N ARG A 6 44.78 -8.90 -14.29
CA ARG A 6 43.72 -9.75 -13.70
C ARG A 6 42.78 -8.99 -12.76
N LEU A 7 43.28 -7.99 -12.02
CA LEU A 7 42.45 -7.15 -11.15
C LEU A 7 41.57 -6.18 -11.98
N MET A 8 42.10 -5.63 -13.06
CA MET A 8 41.35 -4.75 -13.98
C MET A 8 40.25 -5.50 -14.73
N VAL A 9 40.51 -6.74 -15.17
CA VAL A 9 39.50 -7.59 -15.83
C VAL A 9 38.38 -7.98 -14.85
N LEU A 10 38.71 -8.23 -13.57
CA LEU A 10 37.69 -8.52 -12.55
C LEU A 10 36.79 -7.30 -12.26
N LEU A 11 37.39 -6.09 -12.19
CA LEU A 11 36.64 -4.83 -12.04
C LEU A 11 35.78 -4.50 -13.28
N LEU A 12 36.22 -4.86 -14.49
CA LEU A 12 35.45 -4.66 -15.72
C LEU A 12 34.21 -5.56 -15.81
N VAL A 13 34.31 -6.80 -15.31
CA VAL A 13 33.19 -7.76 -15.32
C VAL A 13 32.11 -7.37 -14.29
N VAL A 14 32.49 -6.76 -13.16
CA VAL A 14 31.52 -6.21 -12.18
C VAL A 14 30.87 -4.92 -12.70
N ALA A 15 31.59 -4.12 -13.51
CA ALA A 15 31.02 -2.92 -14.14
C ALA A 15 30.03 -3.24 -15.28
N LEU A 16 30.16 -4.38 -15.97
CA LEU A 16 29.26 -4.78 -17.06
C LEU A 16 27.93 -5.40 -16.59
N ALA A 17 27.86 -5.93 -15.37
CA ALA A 17 26.61 -6.37 -14.76
C ALA A 17 25.78 -5.20 -14.18
N ALA A 18 26.36 -4.00 -14.10
CA ALA A 18 25.74 -2.81 -13.54
C ALA A 18 25.12 -1.87 -14.60
N CYS A 19 25.03 -2.29 -15.87
CA CYS A 19 24.60 -1.41 -16.96
C CYS A 19 23.64 -2.11 -17.93
N SER A 20 22.44 -2.41 -17.44
CA SER A 20 21.22 -2.28 -18.23
C SER A 20 20.03 -2.34 -17.27
N SER A 21 19.77 -1.24 -16.56
CA SER A 21 18.42 -1.04 -16.04
C SER A 21 17.47 -1.22 -17.23
N PRO A 22 16.40 -2.03 -17.12
CA PRO A 22 15.33 -2.01 -18.10
C PRO A 22 14.95 -0.54 -18.34
N GLY A 23 14.67 -0.15 -19.59
CA GLY A 23 14.09 1.16 -19.83
C GLY A 23 12.79 1.30 -19.03
N ILE A 24 12.43 2.53 -18.64
CA ILE A 24 11.27 2.79 -17.78
C ILE A 24 9.99 2.09 -18.24
N ALA A 25 9.74 1.95 -19.55
CA ALA A 25 8.57 1.25 -20.06
C ALA A 25 8.54 -0.24 -19.70
N ALA A 26 9.68 -0.93 -19.79
CA ALA A 26 9.78 -2.34 -19.40
C ALA A 26 9.60 -2.52 -17.88
N GLU A 27 10.19 -1.63 -17.07
CA GLU A 27 10.00 -1.63 -15.62
C GLU A 27 8.56 -1.30 -15.23
N TYR A 28 7.94 -0.32 -15.90
CA TYR A 28 6.53 0.03 -15.69
C TYR A 28 5.61 -1.15 -15.99
N LYS A 29 5.84 -1.86 -17.10
CA LYS A 29 5.08 -3.05 -17.46
C LYS A 29 5.21 -4.13 -16.38
N GLU A 30 6.42 -4.42 -15.93
CA GLU A 30 6.65 -5.40 -14.85
C GLU A 30 5.92 -4.96 -13.56
N TYR A 31 6.08 -3.71 -13.15
CA TYR A 31 5.44 -3.17 -11.96
C TYR A 31 3.92 -3.18 -12.05
N LYS A 32 3.34 -2.88 -13.23
CA LYS A 32 1.89 -2.94 -13.46
C LYS A 32 1.35 -4.36 -13.32
N ASP A 33 2.02 -5.33 -13.93
CA ASP A 33 1.58 -6.73 -13.97
C ASP A 33 1.81 -7.44 -12.62
N GLU A 34 2.95 -7.21 -11.97
CA GLU A 34 3.40 -7.97 -10.80
C GLU A 34 3.31 -7.19 -9.47
N GLY A 35 3.16 -5.87 -9.52
CA GLY A 35 2.98 -5.02 -8.33
C GLY A 35 1.58 -4.47 -8.20
N ILE A 36 1.14 -3.65 -9.16
CA ILE A 36 -0.15 -2.98 -9.12
C ILE A 36 -1.30 -3.98 -9.20
N THR A 37 -1.23 -4.96 -10.11
CA THR A 37 -2.34 -5.90 -10.33
C THR A 37 -2.67 -6.74 -9.09
N PRO A 38 -1.70 -7.37 -8.37
CA PRO A 38 -2.01 -8.06 -7.13
C PRO A 38 -2.58 -7.14 -6.04
N MET A 39 -2.03 -5.93 -5.88
CA MET A 39 -2.59 -4.95 -4.92
C MET A 39 -4.03 -4.55 -5.28
N TYR A 40 -4.35 -4.43 -6.57
CA TYR A 40 -5.71 -4.20 -7.04
C TYR A 40 -6.65 -5.39 -6.78
N GLN A 41 -6.17 -6.62 -6.93
CA GLN A 41 -6.96 -7.80 -6.58
C GLN A 41 -7.28 -7.83 -5.08
N ASN A 42 -6.31 -7.50 -4.22
CA ASN A 42 -6.52 -7.37 -2.79
C ASN A 42 -7.53 -6.25 -2.46
N SER A 43 -7.50 -5.12 -3.17
CA SER A 43 -8.49 -4.05 -2.93
C SER A 43 -9.91 -4.45 -3.30
N MET A 44 -10.08 -5.25 -4.36
CA MET A 44 -11.38 -5.81 -4.72
C MET A 44 -11.92 -6.78 -3.66
N GLU A 45 -11.04 -7.61 -3.09
CA GLU A 45 -11.41 -8.49 -1.98
C GLU A 45 -11.77 -7.68 -0.73
N LEU A 46 -10.99 -6.65 -0.39
CA LEU A 46 -11.31 -5.74 0.73
C LEU A 46 -12.68 -5.06 0.59
N ILE A 47 -13.10 -4.71 -0.62
CA ILE A 47 -14.45 -4.19 -0.88
C ILE A 47 -15.52 -5.25 -0.54
N MET A 48 -15.29 -6.51 -0.93
CA MET A 48 -16.20 -7.62 -0.60
C MET A 48 -16.24 -7.85 0.91
N MET A 49 -15.09 -7.83 1.57
CA MET A 49 -14.98 -7.95 3.01
C MET A 49 -15.66 -6.80 3.74
N GLY A 50 -15.59 -5.57 3.22
CA GLY A 50 -16.29 -4.42 3.78
C GLY A 50 -17.81 -4.59 3.76
N ASN A 51 -18.36 -5.18 2.69
CA ASN A 51 -19.78 -5.54 2.65
C ASN A 51 -20.14 -6.59 3.70
N GLN A 52 -19.27 -7.58 3.92
CA GLN A 52 -19.45 -8.58 4.96
C GLN A 52 -19.37 -7.95 6.36
N MET A 53 -18.41 -7.07 6.60
CA MET A 53 -18.27 -6.34 7.87
C MET A 53 -19.53 -5.53 8.20
N ASN A 54 -20.14 -4.87 7.20
CA ASN A 54 -21.39 -4.11 7.41
C ASN A 54 -22.51 -4.97 8.00
N SER A 55 -22.56 -6.27 7.68
CA SER A 55 -23.54 -7.20 8.26
C SER A 55 -23.28 -7.57 9.72
N MET A 56 -22.09 -7.23 10.24
CA MET A 56 -21.64 -7.54 11.61
C MET A 56 -21.69 -6.33 12.55
N LEU A 57 -22.01 -5.13 12.05
CA LEU A 57 -21.92 -3.89 12.84
C LEU A 57 -22.85 -3.85 14.06
N ASP A 58 -23.96 -4.59 14.03
CA ASP A 58 -24.86 -4.75 15.19
C ASP A 58 -24.22 -5.55 16.34
N ASN A 59 -23.07 -6.20 16.09
CA ASN A 59 -22.26 -6.89 17.08
C ASN A 59 -20.82 -6.36 17.05
N PRO A 60 -20.52 -5.31 17.85
CA PRO A 60 -19.21 -4.64 17.82
C PRO A 60 -18.02 -5.57 18.06
N GLN A 61 -18.16 -6.58 18.93
CA GLN A 61 -17.10 -7.56 19.22
C GLN A 61 -16.79 -8.44 18.01
N GLN A 62 -17.82 -8.85 17.27
CA GLN A 62 -17.65 -9.64 16.06
C GLN A 62 -17.04 -8.80 14.94
N ALA A 63 -17.49 -7.56 14.76
CA ALA A 63 -16.94 -6.64 13.77
C ALA A 63 -15.46 -6.30 14.06
N ASP A 64 -15.11 -6.06 15.34
CA ASP A 64 -13.73 -5.82 15.78
C ASP A 64 -12.83 -7.02 15.48
N GLN A 65 -13.29 -8.22 15.85
CA GLN A 65 -12.55 -9.44 15.58
C GLN A 65 -12.31 -9.63 14.08
N TYR A 66 -13.32 -9.36 13.25
CA TYR A 66 -13.21 -9.47 11.80
C TYR A 66 -12.22 -8.47 11.19
N LEU A 67 -12.19 -7.23 11.68
CA LEU A 67 -11.17 -6.26 11.28
C LEU A 67 -9.76 -6.78 11.60
N LYS A 68 -9.55 -7.25 12.82
CA LYS A 68 -8.23 -7.67 13.33
C LYS A 68 -7.70 -8.93 12.66
N THR A 69 -8.56 -9.90 12.36
CA THR A 69 -8.08 -11.19 11.83
C THR A 69 -8.13 -11.31 10.33
N GLU A 70 -8.97 -10.51 9.66
CA GLU A 70 -9.18 -10.64 8.22
C GLU A 70 -8.75 -9.37 7.47
N MET A 71 -9.40 -8.23 7.75
CA MET A 71 -9.24 -7.03 6.90
C MET A 71 -7.90 -6.32 7.08
N ILE A 72 -7.46 -6.09 8.32
CA ILE A 72 -6.18 -5.44 8.61
C ILE A 72 -5.01 -6.29 8.09
N PRO A 73 -4.95 -7.62 8.34
CA PRO A 73 -3.89 -8.46 7.78
C PRO A 73 -3.80 -8.40 6.25
N MET A 74 -4.92 -8.37 5.53
CA MET A 74 -4.90 -8.25 4.06
C MET A 74 -4.34 -6.90 3.58
N LEU A 75 -4.61 -5.82 4.32
CA LEU A 75 -3.99 -4.52 4.06
C LEU A 75 -2.48 -4.55 4.35
N GLU A 76 -2.06 -5.19 5.44
CA GLU A 76 -0.64 -5.37 5.79
C GLU A 76 0.10 -6.19 4.73
N GLU A 77 -0.51 -7.25 4.18
CA GLU A 77 0.03 -8.03 3.06
C GLU A 77 0.23 -7.16 1.81
N SER A 78 -0.77 -6.34 1.49
CA SER A 78 -0.71 -5.40 0.36
C SER A 78 0.38 -4.34 0.57
N LYS A 79 0.53 -3.85 1.81
CA LYS A 79 1.57 -2.89 2.18
C LYS A 79 2.95 -3.51 2.05
N ALA A 80 3.16 -4.72 2.54
CA ALA A 80 4.42 -5.44 2.40
C ALA A 80 4.81 -5.64 0.92
N LEU A 81 3.83 -5.91 0.06
CA LEU A 81 4.06 -5.97 -1.39
C LEU A 81 4.51 -4.60 -1.95
N SER A 82 3.86 -3.51 -1.54
CA SER A 82 4.27 -2.17 -1.94
C SER A 82 5.69 -1.83 -1.45
N GLU A 83 6.06 -2.20 -0.22
CA GLU A 83 7.39 -1.99 0.32
C GLU A 83 8.48 -2.78 -0.42
N ASP A 84 8.20 -4.04 -0.79
CA ASP A 84 9.10 -4.84 -1.65
C ASP A 84 9.33 -4.15 -2.99
N TRP A 85 8.24 -3.71 -3.64
CA TRP A 85 8.32 -2.98 -4.89
C TRP A 85 9.08 -1.66 -4.77
N GLN A 86 8.93 -0.94 -3.65
CA GLN A 86 9.67 0.30 -3.41
C GLN A 86 11.19 0.06 -3.45
N GLY A 87 11.66 -1.11 -2.99
CA GLY A 87 13.06 -1.50 -3.03
C GLY A 87 13.54 -2.01 -4.40
N ARG A 88 12.64 -2.53 -5.22
CA ARG A 88 12.93 -3.07 -6.57
C ARG A 88 12.95 -1.99 -7.65
N LEU A 89 12.07 -1.00 -7.53
CA LEU A 89 11.94 0.07 -8.53
C LEU A 89 13.22 0.89 -8.62
N THR A 90 13.63 1.18 -9.84
CA THR A 90 14.85 1.95 -10.13
C THR A 90 14.52 3.36 -10.64
N HIS A 91 13.37 3.54 -11.28
CA HIS A 91 12.92 4.84 -11.79
C HIS A 91 12.12 5.62 -10.75
N GLU A 92 12.52 6.88 -10.50
CA GLU A 92 11.90 7.73 -9.47
C GLU A 92 10.40 7.97 -9.70
N GLU A 93 9.96 8.08 -10.96
CA GLU A 93 8.55 8.28 -11.28
C GLU A 93 7.68 7.11 -10.82
N LEU A 94 8.20 5.87 -10.94
CA LEU A 94 7.55 4.65 -10.47
C LEU A 94 7.62 4.53 -8.94
N LYS A 95 8.77 4.86 -8.34
CA LYS A 95 8.92 4.90 -6.87
C LYS A 95 7.98 5.88 -6.21
N GLU A 96 7.76 7.03 -6.83
CA GLU A 96 6.82 8.02 -6.34
C GLU A 96 5.36 7.53 -6.52
N LEU A 97 5.03 6.84 -7.62
CA LEU A 97 3.71 6.21 -7.79
C LEU A 97 3.47 5.14 -6.71
N ASN A 98 4.41 4.22 -6.52
CA ASN A 98 4.32 3.20 -5.47
C ASN A 98 4.33 3.82 -4.07
N GLY A 99 5.11 4.87 -3.84
CA GLY A 99 5.12 5.61 -2.57
C GLY A 99 3.78 6.28 -2.23
N LEU A 100 2.96 6.64 -3.22
CA LEU A 100 1.57 7.06 -2.98
C LEU A 100 0.70 5.88 -2.55
N LYS A 101 0.84 4.73 -3.21
CA LYS A 101 0.12 3.50 -2.84
C LYS A 101 0.50 3.02 -1.43
N ASP A 102 1.77 3.05 -1.07
CA ASP A 102 2.25 2.69 0.27
C ASP A 102 1.63 3.57 1.36
N LYS A 103 1.52 4.88 1.11
CA LYS A 103 0.86 5.82 2.01
C LYS A 103 -0.64 5.57 2.12
N GLU A 104 -1.30 5.31 1.00
CA GLU A 104 -2.73 4.95 0.96
C GLU A 104 -2.99 3.72 1.83
N LEU A 105 -2.20 2.66 1.65
CA LEU A 105 -2.29 1.42 2.43
C LEU A 105 -2.03 1.66 3.91
N GLY A 106 -1.03 2.48 4.26
CA GLY A 106 -0.77 2.88 5.64
C GLY A 106 -1.95 3.62 6.29
N LEU A 107 -2.56 4.56 5.56
CA LEU A 107 -3.74 5.28 6.05
C LEU A 107 -4.97 4.37 6.22
N LEU A 108 -5.16 3.39 5.34
CA LEU A 108 -6.21 2.38 5.48
C LEU A 108 -6.01 1.51 6.72
N ILE A 109 -4.79 1.01 6.95
CA ILE A 109 -4.44 0.22 8.15
C ILE A 109 -4.71 1.05 9.41
N ASP A 110 -4.24 2.29 9.44
CA ASP A 110 -4.48 3.21 10.56
C ASP A 110 -5.98 3.44 10.79
N SER A 111 -6.75 3.70 9.72
CA SER A 111 -8.19 3.96 9.80
C SER A 111 -8.94 2.75 10.35
N PHE A 112 -8.59 1.54 9.89
CA PHE A 112 -9.21 0.30 10.37
C PHE A 112 -8.80 -0.04 11.80
N THR A 113 -7.56 0.28 12.18
CA THR A 113 -7.12 0.17 13.58
C THR A 113 -7.94 1.09 14.49
N LYS A 114 -8.19 2.33 14.07
CA LYS A 114 -9.05 3.27 14.82
C LYS A 114 -10.50 2.83 14.87
N LEU A 115 -11.01 2.27 13.79
CA LEU A 115 -12.35 1.69 13.77
C LEU A 115 -12.46 0.49 14.72
N SER A 116 -11.42 -0.34 14.79
CA SER A 116 -11.32 -1.43 15.76
C SER A 116 -11.31 -0.92 17.21
N GLU A 117 -10.51 0.11 17.53
CA GLU A 117 -10.54 0.78 18.85
C GLU A 117 -11.95 1.31 19.20
N LEU A 118 -12.67 1.86 18.21
CA LEU A 118 -14.04 2.35 18.41
C LEU A 118 -15.03 1.22 18.67
N LEU A 119 -14.88 0.08 17.98
CA LEU A 119 -15.74 -1.09 18.16
C LEU A 119 -15.49 -1.75 19.52
N GLU A 120 -14.24 -1.84 19.97
CA GLU A 120 -13.90 -2.28 21.33
C GLU A 120 -14.56 -1.38 22.39
N LEU A 121 -14.43 -0.05 22.22
CA LEU A 121 -15.04 0.93 23.10
C LEU A 121 -16.57 0.82 23.16
N THR A 122 -17.19 0.52 22.01
CA THR A 122 -18.65 0.32 21.90
C THR A 122 -19.10 -0.98 22.55
N ALA A 123 -18.26 -2.02 22.53
CA ALA A 123 -18.55 -3.31 23.16
C ALA A 123 -18.55 -3.25 24.69
N ASP A 124 -17.70 -2.40 25.29
CA ASP A 124 -17.59 -2.21 26.74
C ASP A 124 -17.51 -0.71 27.10
N PRO A 125 -18.65 -0.01 27.19
CA PRO A 125 -18.68 1.43 27.41
C PRO A 125 -18.24 1.80 28.83
N GLY A 126 -17.12 2.53 28.95
CA GLY A 126 -16.63 3.10 30.21
C GLY A 126 -17.17 4.52 30.49
N GLU A 127 -16.66 5.16 31.55
CA GLU A 127 -17.07 6.52 31.95
C GLU A 127 -16.74 7.59 30.88
N ASP A 128 -15.65 7.42 30.14
CA ASP A 128 -15.20 8.35 29.09
C ASP A 128 -15.74 8.02 27.68
N PHE A 129 -16.79 7.19 27.59
CA PHE A 129 -17.28 6.63 26.33
C PHE A 129 -17.57 7.70 25.26
N GLU A 130 -18.34 8.74 25.61
CA GLU A 130 -18.74 9.78 24.66
C GLU A 130 -17.53 10.58 24.14
N GLN A 131 -16.60 10.94 25.03
CA GLN A 131 -15.42 11.71 24.68
C GLN A 131 -14.52 10.92 23.72
N LYS A 132 -14.20 9.67 24.07
CA LYS A 132 -13.32 8.81 23.24
C LYS A 132 -13.96 8.45 21.90
N THR A 133 -15.27 8.25 21.88
CA THR A 133 -16.01 8.03 20.63
C THR A 133 -15.89 9.23 19.70
N ALA A 134 -16.05 10.44 20.22
CA ALA A 134 -15.93 11.66 19.42
C ALA A 134 -14.50 11.87 18.89
N GLU A 135 -13.49 11.59 19.72
CA GLU A 135 -12.07 11.65 19.32
C GLU A 135 -11.75 10.66 18.20
N LEU A 136 -12.07 9.37 18.39
CA LEU A 136 -11.84 8.32 17.39
C LEU A 136 -12.60 8.59 16.08
N SER A 137 -13.85 9.05 16.16
CA SER A 137 -14.64 9.39 14.97
C SER A 137 -14.01 10.56 14.19
N GLY A 138 -13.46 11.55 14.91
CA GLY A 138 -12.72 12.66 14.31
C GLY A 138 -11.45 12.18 13.61
N GLU A 139 -10.64 11.37 14.27
CA GLU A 139 -9.42 10.80 13.69
C GLU A 139 -9.69 9.94 12.44
N ILE A 140 -10.78 9.16 12.45
CA ILE A 140 -11.21 8.38 11.28
C ILE A 140 -11.59 9.32 10.13
N SER A 141 -12.35 10.38 10.41
CA SER A 141 -12.75 11.38 9.41
C SER A 141 -11.53 12.08 8.79
N ASP A 142 -10.58 12.53 9.60
CA ASP A 142 -9.36 13.19 9.13
C ASP A 142 -8.51 12.26 8.24
N LYS A 143 -8.50 10.95 8.55
CA LYS A 143 -7.83 9.94 7.71
C LYS A 143 -8.55 9.72 6.39
N GLN A 144 -9.89 9.75 6.37
CA GLN A 144 -10.68 9.64 5.15
C GLN A 144 -10.40 10.80 4.19
N GLU A 145 -10.31 12.04 4.69
CA GLU A 145 -9.94 13.19 3.86
C GLU A 145 -8.53 13.04 3.26
N GLN A 146 -7.57 12.53 4.05
CA GLN A 146 -6.22 12.25 3.56
C GLN A 146 -6.19 11.14 2.51
N LEU A 147 -7.02 10.09 2.68
CA LEU A 147 -7.17 9.00 1.74
C LEU A 147 -7.71 9.47 0.39
N GLU A 148 -8.75 10.32 0.40
CA GLU A 148 -9.32 10.90 -0.84
C GLU A 148 -8.23 11.62 -1.63
N LYS A 149 -7.49 12.52 -0.96
CA LYS A 149 -6.40 13.27 -1.59
C LYS A 149 -5.30 12.36 -2.17
N ILE A 150 -4.83 11.38 -1.41
CA ILE A 150 -3.78 10.46 -1.88
C ILE A 150 -4.28 9.59 -3.03
N THR A 151 -5.54 9.16 -3.01
CA THR A 151 -6.15 8.35 -4.06
C THR A 151 -6.22 9.14 -5.36
N ASP A 152 -6.60 10.42 -5.31
CA ASP A 152 -6.61 11.32 -6.47
C ASP A 152 -5.20 11.53 -7.03
N GLU A 153 -4.21 11.79 -6.16
CA GLU A 153 -2.81 11.94 -6.55
C GLU A 153 -2.26 10.66 -7.21
N TYR A 154 -2.56 9.48 -6.63
CA TYR A 154 -2.19 8.18 -7.18
C TYR A 154 -2.81 7.96 -8.55
N THR A 155 -4.12 8.22 -8.68
CA THR A 155 -4.88 7.99 -9.92
C THR A 155 -4.35 8.87 -11.05
N ALA A 156 -4.23 10.18 -10.81
CA ALA A 156 -3.71 11.11 -11.80
C ALA A 156 -2.30 10.71 -12.27
N LYS A 157 -1.46 10.24 -11.35
CA LYS A 157 -0.11 9.81 -11.67
C LYS A 157 -0.07 8.49 -12.42
N TYR A 158 -0.89 7.52 -12.02
CA TYR A 158 -1.03 6.25 -12.70
C TYR A 158 -1.48 6.46 -14.15
N GLU A 159 -2.51 7.28 -14.38
CA GLU A 159 -3.02 7.60 -15.71
C GLU A 159 -1.97 8.26 -16.60
N LYS A 160 -1.19 9.20 -16.04
CA LYS A 160 -0.08 9.83 -16.78
C LYS A 160 0.96 8.79 -17.22
N LEU A 161 1.38 7.91 -16.31
CA LEU A 161 2.37 6.87 -16.61
C LEU A 161 1.83 5.82 -17.59
N ASP A 162 0.54 5.47 -17.50
CA ASP A 162 -0.10 4.55 -18.42
C ASP A 162 -0.22 5.14 -19.84
N GLN A 163 -0.47 6.45 -19.96
CA GLN A 163 -0.43 7.15 -21.24
C GLN A 163 0.97 7.19 -21.86
N GLU A 164 2.01 7.38 -21.04
CA GLU A 164 3.40 7.50 -21.50
C GLU A 164 4.02 6.14 -21.83
N TYR A 165 3.70 5.09 -21.07
CA TYR A 165 4.42 3.81 -21.09
C TYR A 165 3.52 2.56 -21.24
N GLY A 166 2.20 2.70 -21.15
CA GLY A 166 1.25 1.57 -21.12
C GLY A 166 0.86 0.99 -22.48
N SER A 167 1.39 1.52 -23.58
CA SER A 167 1.08 1.09 -24.96
C SER A 167 2.22 0.35 -25.68
N GLU A 168 3.34 0.12 -24.99
CA GLU A 168 4.47 -0.72 -25.46
C GLU A 168 4.32 -2.19 -25.03
#